data_AF-A0A6N4AE27-F1
#
_entry.id   AF-A0A6N4AE27-F1
#
_cell.length_a   1.000
_cell.length_b   1.000
_cell.length_c   1.000
_cell.angle_alpha   90.00
_cell.angle_beta   90.00
_cell.angle_gamma   90.00
#
_symmetry.space_group_name_H-M   'P 1'
#
loop_
_entity.id
_entity.type
_entity.pdbx_description
1 polymer ?
#
loop_
_entity_poly.entity_id
_entity_poly.type
_entity_poly.pdbx_seq_one_letter_code
_entity_poly.pdbx_strand_id
1 'polypeptide(L)'
;MMLGVIGSINLKSSTMFSFLKKQNISIKLSILFTLYFSGSIGIALIYIFNVENNIIFHSVFFLLVIFINRQSMEFYEQKNKFNVFLFFSILPFIIYAVLILLLRNNYFLQYKLLIIPPIFLSFYQMSKIVRIGK
;
A
#
# COMPACT_ATOMS: atom_id res chain seq x y z
N MET A 1 -18.02 -1.49 -50.21
CA MET A 1 -16.72 -1.96 -49.66
C MET A 1 -16.18 -1.14 -48.47
N MET A 2 -16.67 0.07 -48.15
CA MET A 2 -16.10 0.91 -47.08
C MET A 2 -16.53 0.58 -45.63
N LEU A 3 -17.61 -0.17 -45.41
CA LEU A 3 -18.12 -0.47 -44.06
C LEU A 3 -17.25 -1.48 -43.27
N GLY A 4 -16.55 -2.40 -43.95
CA GLY A 4 -15.66 -3.38 -43.30
C GLY A 4 -14.35 -2.79 -42.75
N VAL A 5 -13.90 -1.66 -43.32
CA VAL A 5 -12.67 -0.98 -42.90
C VAL A 5 -12.89 -0.18 -41.61
N ILE A 6 -14.07 0.44 -41.45
CA ILE A 6 -14.39 1.22 -40.25
C ILE A 6 -14.59 0.29 -39.03
N GLY A 7 -15.21 -0.87 -39.22
CA GLY A 7 -15.39 -1.87 -38.14
C GLY A 7 -14.08 -2.46 -37.63
N SER A 8 -13.14 -2.77 -38.52
CA SER A 8 -11.83 -3.34 -38.13
C SER A 8 -10.91 -2.34 -37.43
N ILE A 9 -10.96 -1.05 -37.79
CA ILE A 9 -10.22 0.02 -37.10
C ILE A 9 -10.74 0.22 -35.67
N ASN A 10 -12.06 0.19 -35.47
CA ASN A 10 -12.68 0.39 -34.16
C ASN A 10 -12.42 -0.79 -33.21
N LEU A 11 -12.40 -2.03 -33.73
CA LEU A 11 -12.02 -3.24 -32.99
C LEU A 11 -10.52 -3.26 -32.62
N LYS A 12 -9.64 -2.80 -33.51
CA LYS A 12 -8.19 -2.72 -33.23
C LYS A 12 -7.87 -1.63 -32.20
N SER A 13 -8.61 -0.52 -32.23
CA SER A 13 -8.54 0.55 -31.22
C SER A 13 -8.98 0.06 -29.83
N SER A 14 -10.12 -0.63 -29.72
CA SER A 14 -10.62 -1.11 -28.42
C SER A 14 -9.75 -2.22 -27.81
N THR A 15 -9.20 -3.10 -28.65
CA THR A 15 -8.25 -4.14 -28.23
C THR A 15 -6.91 -3.55 -27.79
N MET A 16 -6.41 -2.53 -28.49
CA MET A 16 -5.19 -1.83 -28.08
C MET A 16 -5.38 -1.05 -26.78
N PHE A 17 -6.52 -0.38 -26.60
CA PHE A 17 -6.84 0.36 -25.37
C PHE A 17 -7.02 -0.57 -24.17
N SER A 18 -7.69 -1.72 -24.35
CA SER A 18 -7.83 -2.73 -23.30
C SER A 18 -6.49 -3.39 -22.95
N PHE A 19 -5.61 -3.61 -23.93
CA PHE A 19 -4.25 -4.11 -23.70
C PHE A 19 -3.39 -3.11 -22.91
N LEU A 20 -3.41 -1.82 -23.29
CA LEU A 20 -2.70 -0.75 -22.57
C LEU A 20 -3.22 -0.59 -21.13
N LYS A 21 -4.54 -0.70 -20.92
CA LYS A 21 -5.15 -0.67 -19.58
C LYS A 21 -4.70 -1.87 -18.74
N LYS A 22 -4.65 -3.07 -19.34
CA LYS A 22 -4.18 -4.31 -18.68
C LYS A 22 -2.69 -4.27 -18.34
N GLN A 23 -1.87 -3.71 -19.21
CA GLN A 23 -0.42 -3.56 -19.02
C GLN A 23 -0.11 -2.56 -17.89
N ASN A 24 -0.83 -1.44 -17.83
CA ASN A 24 -0.72 -0.47 -16.73
C ASN A 24 -1.10 -1.08 -15.37
N ILE A 25 -2.14 -1.92 -15.32
CA ILE A 25 -2.53 -2.61 -14.08
C ILE A 25 -1.44 -3.57 -13.62
N SER A 26 -0.85 -4.36 -14.53
CA SER A 26 0.21 -5.33 -14.20
C SER A 26 1.47 -4.65 -13.64
N ILE A 27 1.92 -3.55 -14.24
CA ILE A 27 3.08 -2.78 -13.75
C ILE A 27 2.80 -2.22 -12.35
N LYS A 28 1.64 -1.60 -12.15
CA LYS A 28 1.26 -1.09 -10.84
C LYS A 28 1.26 -2.22 -9.80
N LEU A 29 0.68 -3.38 -10.13
CA LEU A 29 0.60 -4.53 -9.21
C LEU A 29 1.99 -5.05 -8.84
N SER A 30 2.92 -5.08 -9.80
CA SER A 30 4.32 -5.42 -9.55
C SER A 30 5.00 -4.43 -8.61
N ILE A 31 4.80 -3.12 -8.82
CA ILE A 31 5.34 -2.08 -7.93
C ILE A 31 4.83 -2.29 -6.50
N LEU A 32 3.54 -2.57 -6.36
CA LEU A 32 2.94 -2.83 -5.07
C LEU A 32 3.56 -4.08 -4.41
N PHE A 33 3.71 -5.16 -5.17
CA PHE A 33 4.31 -6.40 -4.68
C PHE A 33 5.76 -6.18 -4.22
N THR A 34 6.57 -5.44 -5.00
CA THR A 34 7.94 -5.07 -4.63
C THR A 34 7.96 -4.24 -3.34
N LEU A 35 7.04 -3.30 -3.20
CA LEU A 35 6.89 -2.49 -1.98
C LEU A 35 6.55 -3.35 -0.76
N TYR A 36 5.56 -4.25 -0.86
CA TYR A 36 5.21 -5.18 0.21
C TYR A 36 6.36 -6.13 0.59
N PHE A 37 7.08 -6.62 -0.41
CA PHE A 37 8.24 -7.50 -0.21
C PHE A 37 9.37 -6.74 0.50
N SER A 38 9.67 -5.52 0.09
CA SER A 38 10.67 -4.66 0.74
C SER A 38 10.28 -4.31 2.19
N GLY A 39 8.99 -4.05 2.44
CA GLY A 39 8.46 -3.83 3.79
C GLY A 39 8.64 -5.07 4.69
N SER A 40 8.34 -6.26 4.16
CA SER A 40 8.53 -7.53 4.88
C SER A 40 10.00 -7.81 5.20
N ILE A 41 10.90 -7.53 4.26
CA ILE A 41 12.36 -7.59 4.50
C ILE A 41 12.76 -6.59 5.59
N GLY A 42 12.23 -5.36 5.55
CA GLY A 42 12.48 -4.35 6.58
C GLY A 42 12.12 -4.85 7.99
N ILE A 43 10.97 -5.51 8.15
CA ILE A 43 10.58 -6.14 9.42
C ILE A 43 11.60 -7.19 9.84
N ALA A 44 11.94 -8.12 8.94
CA ALA A 44 12.89 -9.19 9.24
C ALA A 44 14.25 -8.63 9.68
N LEU A 45 14.75 -7.59 9.02
CA LEU A 45 16.00 -6.92 9.37
C LEU A 45 15.94 -6.25 10.75
N ILE A 46 14.83 -5.60 11.10
CA ILE A 46 14.65 -5.00 12.44
C ILE A 46 14.81 -6.06 13.54
N TYR A 47 14.25 -7.25 13.33
CA TYR A 47 14.35 -8.36 14.29
C TYR A 47 15.74 -9.03 14.30
N ILE A 48 16.37 -9.22 13.14
CA ILE A 48 17.71 -9.86 13.04
C ILE A 48 18.80 -8.98 13.68
N PHE A 49 18.75 -7.67 13.47
CA PHE A 49 19.78 -6.75 13.97
C PHE A 49 19.55 -6.29 15.42
N ASN A 50 18.56 -6.84 16.12
CA ASN A 50 18.20 -6.49 17.50
C ASN A 50 17.95 -4.98 17.69
N VAL A 51 17.43 -4.32 16.64
CA VAL A 51 17.15 -2.87 16.59
C VAL A 51 15.74 -2.59 17.14
N GLU A 52 15.20 -3.51 17.95
CA GLU A 52 13.80 -3.56 18.37
C GLU A 52 13.36 -2.30 19.11
N ASN A 53 14.28 -1.63 19.80
CA ASN A 53 13.97 -0.44 20.61
C ASN A 53 14.42 0.88 19.98
N ASN A 54 14.84 0.86 18.71
CA ASN A 54 15.23 2.10 18.04
C ASN A 54 13.99 2.80 17.48
N ILE A 55 13.66 3.94 18.09
CA ILE A 55 12.54 4.81 17.68
C ILE A 55 12.62 5.19 16.21
N ILE A 56 13.82 5.51 15.71
CA ILE A 56 14.02 6.00 14.34
C ILE A 56 13.62 4.91 13.34
N PHE A 57 14.10 3.69 13.54
CA PHE A 57 13.78 2.57 12.64
C PHE A 57 12.28 2.25 12.63
N HIS A 58 11.62 2.25 13.79
CA HIS A 58 10.18 2.03 13.86
C HIS A 58 9.38 3.17 13.21
N SER A 59 9.82 4.41 13.37
CA SER A 59 9.18 5.57 12.74
C SER A 59 9.27 5.49 11.21
N VAL A 60 10.45 5.16 10.68
CA VAL A 60 10.67 4.94 9.24
C VAL A 60 9.81 3.79 8.73
N PHE A 61 9.77 2.68 9.49
CA PHE A 61 8.96 1.53 9.13
C PHE A 61 7.46 1.86 9.11
N PHE A 62 6.96 2.63 10.08
CA PHE A 62 5.57 3.10 10.12
C PHE A 62 5.23 3.96 8.89
N LEU A 63 6.12 4.89 8.53
CA LEU A 63 5.97 5.73 7.34
C LEU A 63 5.94 4.91 6.05
N LEU A 64 6.79 3.88 5.95
CA LEU A 64 6.78 2.95 4.82
C LEU A 64 5.43 2.25 4.69
N VAL A 65 4.88 1.71 5.78
CA VAL A 65 3.57 1.04 5.76
C VAL A 65 2.47 2.00 5.29
N ILE A 66 2.46 3.25 5.78
CA ILE A 66 1.51 4.28 5.33
C ILE A 66 1.67 4.57 3.84
N PHE A 67 2.90 4.70 3.37
CA PHE A 67 3.19 4.94 1.96
C PHE A 67 2.67 3.80 1.08
N ILE A 68 2.91 2.55 1.46
CA ILE A 68 2.40 1.36 0.77
C ILE A 68 0.86 1.38 0.73
N ASN A 69 0.22 1.65 1.86
CA ASN A 69 -1.23 1.74 1.96
C ASN A 69 -1.83 2.88 1.13
N ARG A 70 -1.08 3.96 0.93
CA ARG A 70 -1.50 5.05 0.05
C ARG A 70 -1.40 4.65 -1.42
N GLN A 71 -0.32 3.98 -1.82
CA GLN A 71 -0.12 3.55 -3.21
C GLN A 71 -1.10 2.44 -3.61
N SER A 72 -1.40 1.49 -2.71
CA SER A 72 -2.37 0.43 -2.94
C SER A 72 -3.80 0.95 -3.14
N MET A 73 -4.10 2.13 -2.63
CA MET A 73 -5.41 2.76 -2.78
C MET A 73 -5.70 3.21 -4.22
N GLU A 74 -4.68 3.40 -5.06
CA GLU A 74 -4.88 3.68 -6.49
C GLU A 74 -5.60 2.57 -7.25
N PHE A 75 -5.68 1.37 -6.68
CA PHE A 75 -6.35 0.21 -7.28
C PHE A 75 -7.82 0.08 -6.89
N TYR A 76 -8.32 0.97 -6.03
CA TYR A 76 -9.71 0.97 -5.61
C TYR A 76 -10.52 1.99 -6.43
N GLU A 77 -11.59 1.52 -7.07
CA GLU A 77 -12.49 2.38 -7.87
C GLU A 77 -13.35 3.33 -7.01
N GLN A 78 -13.56 3.01 -5.72
CA GLN A 78 -14.46 3.76 -4.83
C GLN A 78 -13.74 4.84 -4.03
N LYS A 79 -13.76 6.08 -4.52
CA LYS A 79 -13.17 7.26 -3.86
C LYS A 79 -13.61 7.49 -2.41
N ASN A 80 -14.85 7.19 -2.03
CA ASN A 80 -15.30 7.41 -0.63
C ASN A 80 -14.62 6.48 0.38
N LYS A 81 -14.15 5.31 -0.05
CA LYS A 81 -13.39 4.40 0.83
C LYS A 81 -11.97 4.93 1.06
N PHE A 82 -11.39 5.61 0.06
CA PHE A 82 -10.03 6.17 0.12
C PHE A 82 -9.75 6.92 1.43
N ASN A 83 -10.62 7.88 1.78
CA ASN A 83 -10.41 8.73 2.96
C ASN A 83 -10.44 7.91 4.27
N VAL A 84 -11.34 6.94 4.37
CA VAL A 84 -11.46 6.08 5.56
C VAL A 84 -10.21 5.21 5.70
N PHE A 85 -9.75 4.58 4.63
CA PHE A 85 -8.54 3.75 4.65
C PHE A 85 -7.28 4.55 4.97
N LEU A 86 -7.14 5.74 4.38
CA LEU A 86 -6.03 6.63 4.64
C LEU A 86 -6.02 7.08 6.12
N PHE A 87 -7.19 7.39 6.66
CA PHE A 87 -7.37 7.74 8.07
C PHE A 87 -6.94 6.60 9.00
N PHE A 88 -7.33 5.35 8.71
CA PHE A 88 -6.92 4.18 9.49
C PHE A 88 -5.40 3.88 9.42
N SER A 89 -4.69 4.41 8.43
CA SER A 89 -3.22 4.29 8.36
C SER A 89 -2.51 5.46 9.05
N ILE A 90 -3.01 6.69 8.87
CA ILE A 90 -2.35 7.91 9.36
C ILE A 90 -2.67 8.18 10.84
N LEU A 91 -3.91 7.96 11.29
CA LEU A 91 -4.30 8.24 12.66
C LEU A 91 -3.43 7.48 13.68
N PRO A 92 -3.17 6.17 13.52
CA PRO A 92 -2.27 5.45 14.43
C PRO A 92 -0.86 6.03 14.48
N PHE A 93 -0.35 6.56 13.35
CA PHE A 93 0.96 7.20 13.30
C PHE A 93 0.98 8.56 13.99
N ILE A 94 -0.08 9.37 13.86
CA ILE A 94 -0.19 10.64 14.59
C ILE A 94 -0.21 10.36 16.09
N ILE A 95 -1.00 9.39 16.54
CA ILE A 95 -1.06 8.97 17.96
C ILE A 95 0.33 8.51 18.41
N TYR A 96 1.01 7.67 17.63
CA TYR A 96 2.38 7.22 17.89
C TYR A 96 3.36 8.39 18.05
N ALA A 97 3.35 9.35 17.14
CA ALA A 97 4.22 10.52 17.18
C ALA A 97 3.97 11.39 18.41
N VAL A 98 2.70 11.63 18.76
CA VAL A 98 2.33 12.38 19.97
C VAL A 98 2.80 11.66 21.23
N LEU A 99 2.62 10.33 21.30
CA LEU A 99 3.06 9.54 22.45
C LEU A 99 4.59 9.57 22.61
N ILE A 100 5.35 9.51 21.51
CA ILE A 100 6.81 9.68 21.57
C ILE A 100 7.21 11.05 22.11
N LEU A 101 6.54 12.11 21.67
CA LEU A 101 6.86 13.47 22.12
C LEU A 101 6.54 13.68 23.61
N LEU A 102 5.43 13.13 24.10
CA LEU A 102 4.99 13.29 25.49
C LEU A 102 5.71 12.35 26.46
N LEU A 103 5.77 11.06 26.12
CA LEU A 103 6.18 9.99 27.02
C LEU A 103 7.63 9.54 26.80
N ARG A 104 8.27 10.00 25.71
CA ARG A 104 9.63 9.61 25.31
C ARG A 104 9.78 8.09 25.29
N ASN A 105 10.99 7.58 25.52
CA ASN A 105 11.33 6.17 25.36
C ASN A 105 10.74 5.22 26.44
N ASN A 106 10.15 5.77 27.51
CA ASN A 106 9.75 4.99 28.68
C ASN A 106 8.69 3.92 28.38
N TYR A 107 7.88 4.14 27.34
CA TYR A 107 6.75 3.28 26.98
C TYR A 107 6.85 2.76 25.54
N PHE A 108 8.07 2.72 24.96
CA PHE A 108 8.33 2.39 23.55
C PHE A 108 7.66 1.12 23.06
N LEU A 109 7.66 0.12 23.91
CA LEU A 109 7.10 -1.18 23.63
C LEU A 109 5.57 -1.17 23.43
N GLN A 110 4.87 -0.18 23.98
CA GLN A 110 3.41 -0.07 23.91
C GLN A 110 2.98 0.68 22.67
N TYR A 111 3.60 1.83 22.39
CA TYR A 111 3.22 2.62 21.22
C TYR A 111 3.76 2.05 19.92
N LYS A 112 4.81 1.20 19.91
CA LYS A 112 5.18 0.44 18.69
C LYS A 112 4.06 -0.46 18.17
N LEU A 113 3.13 -0.89 19.03
CA LEU A 113 1.98 -1.74 18.63
C LEU A 113 0.95 -0.99 17.76
N LEU A 114 0.99 0.35 17.74
CA LEU A 114 0.09 1.15 16.90
C LEU A 114 0.29 0.90 15.40
N ILE A 115 1.41 0.29 15.00
CA ILE A 115 1.67 -0.08 13.61
C ILE A 115 0.84 -1.28 13.13
N ILE A 116 0.32 -2.09 14.05
CA ILE A 116 -0.45 -3.30 13.76
C ILE A 116 -1.68 -2.98 12.89
N PRO A 117 -2.58 -2.03 13.26
CA PRO A 117 -3.72 -1.71 12.41
C PRO A 117 -3.38 -1.32 10.96
N PRO A 118 -2.40 -0.42 10.69
CA PRO A 118 -1.91 -0.15 9.34
C PRO A 118 -1.45 -1.39 8.59
N ILE A 119 -0.70 -2.30 9.24
CA ILE A 119 -0.21 -3.54 8.63
C ILE A 119 -1.38 -4.47 8.26
N PHE A 120 -2.36 -4.64 9.14
CA PHE A 120 -3.56 -5.42 8.85
C PHE A 120 -4.35 -4.84 7.69
N LEU A 121 -4.41 -3.50 7.60
CA LEU A 121 -5.02 -2.81 6.47
C LEU A 121 -4.29 -3.15 5.16
N SER A 122 -2.96 -3.19 5.19
CA SER A 122 -2.14 -3.57 4.04
C SER A 122 -2.47 -4.99 3.57
N PHE A 123 -2.53 -5.96 4.50
CA PHE A 123 -2.94 -7.34 4.17
C PHE A 123 -4.36 -7.41 3.58
N TYR A 124 -5.31 -6.68 4.17
CA TYR A 124 -6.67 -6.60 3.64
C TYR A 124 -6.68 -6.09 2.20
N GLN A 125 -5.92 -5.03 1.92
CA GLN A 125 -5.83 -4.47 0.57
C GLN A 125 -5.21 -5.44 -0.42
N MET A 126 -4.13 -6.12 -0.02
CA MET A 126 -3.48 -7.14 -0.84
C MET A 126 -4.47 -8.23 -1.27
N SER A 127 -5.28 -8.74 -0.33
CA SER A 127 -6.29 -9.78 -0.61
C SER A 127 -7.36 -9.32 -1.61
N LYS A 128 -7.77 -8.05 -1.52
CA LYS A 128 -8.74 -7.42 -2.43
C LYS A 128 -8.16 -7.22 -3.83
N ILE A 129 -6.91 -6.77 -3.93
CA ILE A 129 -6.23 -6.52 -5.21
C ILE A 129 -6.00 -7.83 -5.97
N VAL A 130 -5.56 -8.90 -5.28
CA VAL A 130 -5.41 -10.24 -5.88
C VAL A 130 -6.74 -10.76 -6.44
N ARG A 131 -7.87 -10.40 -5.83
CA ARG A 131 -9.20 -10.78 -6.32
C ARG A 131 -9.66 -10.00 -7.56
N ILE A 132 -9.11 -8.81 -7.81
CA ILE A 132 -9.38 -7.99 -9.00
C ILE A 132 -8.52 -8.44 -10.20
N GLY A 133 -7.34 -9.01 -9.93
CA GLY A 133 -6.43 -9.50 -10.97
C GLY A 133 -6.75 -10.89 -11.56
N LYS A 134 -7.73 -11.61 -11.00
CA LYS A 134 -8.30 -12.85 -11.55
C LYS A 134 -9.57 -12.56 -12.32
#